data_AF-A0A523S1F8-F1
#
_entry.id   AF-A0A523S1F8-F1
#
_cell.length_a   1.000
_cell.length_b   1.000
_cell.length_c   1.000
_cell.angle_alpha   90.00
_cell.angle_beta   90.00
_cell.angle_gamma   90.00
#
_symmetry.space_group_name_H-M   'P 1'
#
loop_
_entity.id
_entity.type
_entity.pdbx_description
1 polymer ?
#
loop_
_entity_poly.entity_id
_entity_poly.type
_entity_poly.pdbx_seq_one_letter_code
_entity_poly.pdbx_strand_id
1 'polypeptide(L)'
;MSDDIDNIRKELEEVRKLKEELRREVDEVRRDKEETERRKADTFRRAKEETQQRRADLHRPPKPPRPLRVPRVPRLARLNLDFEGLTDSLETMMDGLGDQIEMSLKSVEGLKIPGIRIHKGRRRTKKRRKHQAMIESIAPERVAKIVAPLGSEERLRLLDFLKAGGKSFNDIENHTGKTGSSLTHHLNPLVEAGYVVKGEVRGTYYVTVEGRLAYRLAQWLTHRVESQRKQNGNNGDAEVAVEFVDDESALEKAEEHLEKLADKLEEKRDDIEEHREAIEEAREEEEEARAEELEDEDDDTDDLDDLDWKE
;
A
#
# COMPACT_ATOMS: atom_id res chain seq x y z
N MET A 1 5.29 64.63 -24.46
CA MET A 1 5.69 64.17 -25.81
C MET A 1 7.17 63.80 -25.87
N SER A 2 8.12 64.67 -25.47
CA SER A 2 9.53 64.26 -25.34
C SER A 2 9.76 63.30 -24.17
N ASP A 3 9.15 63.59 -23.02
CA ASP A 3 9.41 62.85 -21.76
C ASP A 3 8.83 61.43 -21.80
N ASP A 4 7.76 61.23 -22.58
CA ASP A 4 7.15 59.91 -22.79
C ASP A 4 8.05 59.00 -23.62
N ILE A 5 8.82 59.57 -24.55
CA ILE A 5 9.76 58.82 -25.41
C ILE A 5 10.96 58.34 -24.60
N ASP A 6 11.44 59.16 -23.66
CA ASP A 6 12.58 58.79 -22.81
C ASP A 6 12.20 57.71 -21.77
N ASN A 7 10.97 57.76 -21.24
CA ASN A 7 10.45 56.69 -20.39
C ASN A 7 10.34 55.35 -21.14
N ILE A 8 9.80 55.36 -22.37
CA ILE A 8 9.70 54.14 -23.20
C ILE A 8 11.09 53.56 -23.51
N ARG A 9 12.10 54.41 -23.77
CA ARG A 9 13.48 53.94 -23.99
C ARG A 9 14.06 53.27 -22.76
N LYS A 10 13.83 53.84 -21.58
CA LYS A 10 14.29 53.28 -20.30
C LYS A 10 13.63 51.92 -20.02
N GLU A 11 12.32 51.81 -20.23
CA GLU A 11 11.60 50.55 -20.07
C GLU A 11 12.09 49.48 -21.06
N LEU A 12 12.38 49.84 -22.31
CA LEU A 12 12.94 48.91 -23.30
C LEU A 12 14.35 48.42 -22.91
N GLU A 13 15.17 49.26 -22.29
CA GLU A 13 16.46 48.86 -21.75
C GLU A 13 16.33 47.91 -20.56
N GLU A 14 15.37 48.17 -19.67
CA GLU A 14 15.04 47.27 -18.54
C GLU A 14 14.53 45.91 -19.03
N VAL A 15 13.65 45.89 -20.05
CA VAL A 15 13.16 44.64 -20.67
C VAL A 15 14.31 43.87 -21.34
N ARG A 16 15.24 44.55 -22.01
CA ARG A 16 16.43 43.89 -22.58
C ARG A 16 17.31 43.27 -21.51
N LYS A 17 17.52 43.97 -20.39
CA LYS A 17 18.31 43.48 -19.26
C LYS A 17 17.66 42.26 -18.61
N LEU A 18 16.35 42.32 -18.36
CA LEU A 18 15.58 41.19 -17.82
C LEU A 18 15.57 39.98 -18.76
N LYS A 19 15.48 40.20 -20.08
CA LYS A 19 15.56 39.13 -21.08
C LYS A 19 16.92 38.44 -21.08
N GLU A 20 18.01 39.19 -20.92
CA GLU A 20 19.36 38.65 -20.84
C GLU A 20 19.57 37.87 -19.54
N GLU A 21 19.07 38.39 -18.42
CA GLU A 21 19.11 37.73 -17.11
C GLU A 21 18.30 36.41 -17.12
N LEU A 22 17.08 36.43 -17.63
CA LEU A 22 16.25 35.22 -17.75
C LEU A 22 16.89 34.17 -18.65
N ARG A 23 17.51 34.57 -19.77
CA ARG A 23 18.25 33.64 -20.64
C ARG A 23 19.40 32.99 -19.88
N ARG A 24 20.13 33.76 -19.08
CA ARG A 24 21.23 33.26 -18.26
C ARG A 24 20.76 32.25 -17.21
N GLU A 25 19.66 32.53 -16.52
CA GLU A 25 19.08 31.60 -15.54
C GLU A 25 18.58 30.31 -16.18
N VAL A 26 17.91 30.39 -17.35
CA VAL A 26 17.45 29.21 -18.08
C VAL A 26 18.63 28.32 -18.50
N ASP A 27 19.73 28.92 -18.96
CA ASP A 27 20.94 28.19 -19.33
C ASP A 27 21.61 27.55 -18.10
N GLU A 28 21.59 28.20 -16.94
CA GLU A 28 22.09 27.66 -15.68
C GLU A 28 21.25 26.46 -15.21
N VAL A 29 19.92 26.58 -15.22
CA VAL A 29 19.00 25.48 -14.86
C VAL A 29 19.15 24.30 -15.81
N ARG A 30 19.37 24.54 -17.11
CA ARG A 30 19.64 23.48 -18.09
C ARG A 30 20.93 22.73 -17.76
N ARG A 31 22.01 23.43 -17.41
CA ARG A 31 23.29 22.82 -17.01
C ARG A 31 23.15 22.02 -15.71
N ASP A 32 22.47 22.56 -14.70
CA ASP A 32 22.23 21.87 -13.44
C ASP A 32 21.41 20.60 -13.63
N LYS A 33 20.35 20.67 -14.45
CA LYS A 33 19.52 19.51 -14.79
C LYS A 33 20.38 18.43 -15.45
N GLU A 34 21.20 18.78 -16.44
CA GLU A 34 22.10 17.85 -17.11
C GLU A 34 23.12 17.22 -16.13
N GLU A 35 23.69 18.00 -15.22
CA GLU A 35 24.62 17.48 -14.21
C GLU A 35 23.92 16.51 -13.26
N THR A 36 22.69 16.81 -12.82
CA THR A 36 21.94 15.90 -11.96
C THR A 36 21.58 14.59 -12.66
N GLU A 37 21.25 14.64 -13.95
CA GLU A 37 20.97 13.43 -14.75
C GLU A 37 22.25 12.60 -14.95
N ARG A 38 23.39 13.23 -15.24
CA ARG A 38 24.69 12.55 -15.31
C ARG A 38 25.02 11.85 -13.98
N ARG A 39 24.86 12.55 -12.85
CA ARG A 39 25.07 11.97 -11.51
C ARG A 39 24.14 10.78 -11.23
N LYS A 40 22.86 10.88 -11.61
CA LYS A 40 21.90 9.77 -11.46
C LYS A 40 22.30 8.57 -12.34
N ALA A 41 22.67 8.80 -13.59
CA ALA A 41 23.11 7.75 -14.51
C ALA A 41 24.33 6.99 -13.96
N ASP A 42 25.31 7.70 -13.41
CA ASP A 42 26.50 7.08 -12.79
C ASP A 42 26.14 6.25 -11.54
N THR A 43 25.27 6.75 -10.68
CA THR A 43 24.81 5.98 -9.50
C THR A 43 24.07 4.71 -9.90
N PHE A 44 23.28 4.77 -10.97
CA PHE A 44 22.54 3.63 -11.48
C PHE A 44 23.47 2.58 -12.10
N ARG A 45 24.49 3.00 -12.86
CA ARG A 45 25.53 2.11 -13.41
C ARG A 45 26.26 1.36 -12.30
N ARG A 46 26.74 2.08 -11.27
CA ARG A 46 27.42 1.47 -10.10
C ARG A 46 26.54 0.45 -9.37
N ALA A 47 25.25 0.75 -9.18
CA ALA A 47 24.31 -0.18 -8.56
C ALA A 47 24.05 -1.45 -9.40
N LYS A 48 24.01 -1.30 -10.74
CA LYS A 48 23.86 -2.43 -11.66
C LYS A 48 25.11 -3.33 -11.66
N GLU A 49 26.31 -2.75 -11.61
CA GLU A 49 27.56 -3.50 -11.50
C GLU A 49 27.66 -4.26 -10.16
N GLU A 50 27.29 -3.62 -9.04
CA GLU A 50 27.30 -4.27 -7.72
C GLU A 50 26.34 -5.48 -7.66
N THR A 51 25.17 -5.35 -8.26
CA THR A 51 24.19 -6.47 -8.32
C THR A 51 24.63 -7.61 -9.23
N GLN A 52 25.35 -7.31 -10.32
CA GLN A 52 25.95 -8.34 -11.18
C GLN A 52 27.11 -9.07 -10.49
N GLN A 53 28.00 -8.35 -9.79
CA GLN A 53 29.07 -8.97 -9.00
C GLN A 53 28.53 -9.90 -7.92
N ARG A 54 27.51 -9.47 -7.16
CA ARG A 54 26.84 -10.33 -6.16
C ARG A 54 26.20 -11.58 -6.78
N ARG A 55 25.78 -11.54 -8.04
CA ARG A 55 25.25 -12.71 -8.77
C ARG A 55 26.35 -13.65 -9.26
N ALA A 56 27.51 -13.12 -9.67
CA ALA A 56 28.67 -13.91 -10.04
C ALA A 56 29.21 -14.71 -8.83
N ASP A 57 29.26 -14.10 -7.64
CA ASP A 57 29.71 -14.74 -6.40
C ASP A 57 28.78 -15.86 -5.88
N LEU A 58 27.56 -15.97 -6.41
CA LEU A 58 26.60 -17.03 -6.06
C LEU A 58 26.78 -18.33 -6.85
N HIS A 59 27.74 -18.40 -7.79
CA HIS A 59 28.16 -19.65 -8.42
C HIS A 59 29.03 -20.48 -7.46
N ARG A 60 28.38 -20.98 -6.40
CA ARG A 60 28.98 -21.93 -5.46
C ARG A 60 29.18 -23.27 -6.17
N PRO A 61 30.34 -23.94 -6.03
CA PRO A 61 30.54 -25.28 -6.56
C PRO A 61 29.48 -26.25 -5.98
N PRO A 62 29.10 -27.30 -6.74
CA PRO A 62 28.10 -28.27 -6.30
C PRO A 62 28.51 -28.88 -4.96
N LYS A 63 27.59 -28.86 -3.99
CA LYS A 63 27.84 -29.45 -2.66
C LYS A 63 28.10 -30.95 -2.82
N PRO A 64 29.12 -31.52 -2.13
CA PRO A 64 29.34 -32.95 -2.13
C PRO A 64 28.14 -33.70 -1.54
N PRO A 65 27.92 -34.97 -1.95
CA PRO A 65 26.79 -35.77 -1.47
C PRO A 65 26.85 -35.90 0.05
N ARG A 66 25.74 -35.54 0.72
CA ARG A 66 25.63 -35.63 2.18
C ARG A 66 25.65 -37.10 2.60
N PRO A 67 26.49 -37.51 3.58
CA PRO A 67 26.41 -38.85 4.15
C PRO A 67 25.06 -39.07 4.84
N LEU A 68 24.54 -40.29 4.72
CA LEU A 68 23.29 -40.74 5.30
C LEU A 68 23.29 -40.48 6.82
N ARG A 69 22.37 -39.62 7.28
CA ARG A 69 22.23 -39.30 8.71
C ARG A 69 21.56 -40.46 9.44
N VAL A 70 22.22 -40.94 10.50
CA VAL A 70 21.61 -41.72 11.58
C VAL A 70 20.37 -41.00 12.17
N PRO A 71 19.34 -41.76 12.61
CA PRO A 71 18.09 -41.20 13.11
C PRO A 71 18.34 -40.37 14.36
N ARG A 72 18.05 -39.07 14.28
CA ARG A 72 18.12 -38.16 15.43
C ARG A 72 16.83 -38.28 16.23
N VAL A 73 17.00 -38.51 17.53
CA VAL A 73 15.99 -38.32 18.58
C VAL A 73 15.18 -37.03 18.39
N PRO A 74 13.87 -37.04 18.70
CA PRO A 74 12.96 -35.93 18.45
C PRO A 74 13.39 -34.72 19.28
N ARG A 75 13.83 -33.66 18.59
CA ARG A 75 14.04 -32.35 19.23
C ARG A 75 12.69 -31.70 19.39
N LEU A 76 12.36 -31.32 20.63
CA LEU A 76 11.22 -30.50 20.98
C LEU A 76 11.08 -29.32 20.00
N ALA A 77 9.86 -29.14 19.48
CA ALA A 77 9.53 -28.09 18.53
C ALA A 77 10.03 -26.74 19.04
N ARG A 78 10.92 -26.10 18.28
CA ARG A 78 11.18 -24.68 18.47
C ARG A 78 9.90 -23.96 18.03
N LEU A 79 9.17 -23.43 19.01
CA LEU A 79 8.09 -22.48 18.77
C LEU A 79 8.72 -21.25 18.10
N ASN A 80 8.63 -21.18 16.77
CA ASN A 80 8.81 -19.92 16.06
C ASN A 80 7.57 -19.08 16.36
N LEU A 81 7.68 -18.20 17.35
CA LEU A 81 6.71 -17.15 17.57
C LEU A 81 6.89 -16.13 16.44
N ASP A 82 5.98 -16.13 15.47
CA ASP A 82 5.95 -15.13 14.41
C ASP A 82 5.55 -13.78 15.02
N PHE A 83 6.53 -12.89 15.15
CA PHE A 83 6.29 -11.51 15.58
C PHE A 83 5.70 -10.65 14.47
N GLU A 84 5.67 -11.12 13.21
CA GLU A 84 5.08 -10.39 12.07
C GLU A 84 3.59 -10.05 12.33
N GLY A 85 2.83 -10.96 12.95
CA GLY A 85 1.43 -10.68 13.32
C GLY A 85 1.28 -9.72 14.51
N LEU A 86 2.26 -9.64 15.41
CA LEU A 86 2.27 -8.67 16.51
C LEU A 86 2.65 -7.27 16.00
N THR A 87 3.56 -7.20 15.03
CA THR A 87 3.94 -5.96 14.36
C THR A 87 2.84 -5.44 13.46
N ASP A 88 2.05 -6.30 12.80
CA ASP A 88 0.89 -5.86 12.02
C ASP A 88 -0.22 -5.30 12.92
N SER A 89 -0.42 -5.87 14.11
CA SER A 89 -1.34 -5.33 15.12
C SER A 89 -0.87 -3.98 15.68
N LEU A 90 0.44 -3.81 15.90
CA LEU A 90 1.05 -2.54 16.29
C LEU A 90 1.01 -1.52 15.15
N GLU A 91 1.27 -1.93 13.92
CA GLU A 91 1.25 -1.09 12.70
C GLU A 91 -0.18 -0.61 12.41
N THR A 92 -1.19 -1.46 12.60
CA THR A 92 -2.61 -1.06 12.49
C THR A 92 -3.03 -0.08 13.60
N MET A 93 -2.52 -0.25 14.83
CA MET A 93 -2.74 0.71 15.92
C MET A 93 -1.97 2.03 15.71
N MET A 94 -0.76 1.96 15.14
CA MET A 94 0.06 3.12 14.79
C MET A 94 -0.48 3.87 13.57
N ASP A 95 -1.09 3.18 12.60
CA ASP A 95 -1.79 3.79 11.47
C ASP A 95 -3.04 4.54 11.94
N GLY A 96 -3.80 4.00 12.89
CA GLY A 96 -4.93 4.70 13.51
C GLY A 96 -4.50 5.97 14.28
N LEU A 97 -3.34 5.93 14.94
CA LEU A 97 -2.72 7.09 15.57
C LEU A 97 -2.19 8.09 14.53
N GLY A 98 -1.61 7.60 13.43
CA GLY A 98 -1.13 8.44 12.32
C GLY A 98 -2.26 9.20 11.64
N ASP A 99 -3.39 8.54 11.39
CA ASP A 99 -4.58 9.16 10.82
C ASP A 99 -5.20 10.18 11.80
N GLN A 100 -5.23 9.89 13.11
CA GLN A 100 -5.68 10.85 14.13
C GLN A 100 -4.76 12.07 14.22
N ILE A 101 -3.45 11.88 14.19
CA ILE A 101 -2.46 12.96 14.19
C ILE A 101 -2.55 13.76 12.89
N GLU A 102 -2.77 13.11 11.74
CA GLU A 102 -2.97 13.78 10.45
C GLU A 102 -4.27 14.60 10.44
N MET A 103 -5.37 14.07 10.98
CA MET A 103 -6.63 14.80 11.12
C MET A 103 -6.49 15.99 12.08
N SER A 104 -5.78 15.81 13.20
CA SER A 104 -5.48 16.90 14.15
C SER A 104 -4.50 17.94 13.58
N LEU A 105 -3.56 17.54 12.72
CA LEU A 105 -2.64 18.47 12.02
C LEU A 105 -3.33 19.19 10.87
N LYS A 106 -4.29 18.56 10.18
CA LYS A 106 -5.13 19.23 9.16
C LYS A 106 -6.03 20.30 9.76
N SER A 107 -6.48 20.15 11.00
CA SER A 107 -7.16 21.24 11.74
C SER A 107 -6.24 22.37 12.19
N VAL A 108 -4.91 22.21 12.07
CA VAL A 108 -3.89 23.23 12.35
C VAL A 108 -3.06 23.45 11.09
N GLU A 109 -3.74 23.85 10.02
CA GLU A 109 -3.11 24.23 8.76
C GLU A 109 -2.29 25.52 8.99
N GLY A 110 -1.00 25.36 9.34
CA GLY A 110 -0.11 26.50 9.58
C GLY A 110 1.27 26.19 10.18
N LEU A 111 1.45 25.07 10.89
CA LEU A 111 2.74 24.75 11.52
C LEU A 111 3.55 23.75 10.68
N LYS A 112 4.35 24.28 9.75
CA LYS A 112 5.50 23.55 9.17
C LYS A 112 6.55 23.37 10.27
N ILE A 113 6.59 22.21 10.92
CA ILE A 113 7.70 21.85 11.82
C ILE A 113 8.94 21.55 10.96
N PRO A 114 10.02 22.34 11.04
CA PRO A 114 11.24 22.08 10.29
C PRO A 114 11.91 20.81 10.80
N GLY A 115 12.06 19.79 9.94
CA GLY A 115 12.84 18.58 10.24
C GLY A 115 12.14 17.24 9.95
N ILE A 116 10.83 17.21 9.74
CA ILE A 116 10.10 15.95 9.48
C ILE A 116 9.47 16.00 8.08
N ARG A 117 10.13 15.40 7.09
CA ARG A 117 9.53 15.16 5.76
C ARG A 117 8.78 13.82 5.81
N ILE A 118 7.46 13.87 5.94
CA ILE A 118 6.61 12.68 5.77
C ILE A 118 6.55 12.38 4.28
N HIS A 119 7.44 11.50 3.81
CA HIS A 119 7.37 10.99 2.45
C HIS A 119 6.09 10.16 2.30
N LYS A 120 5.09 10.68 1.57
CA LYS A 120 3.94 9.91 1.08
C LYS A 120 4.45 8.82 0.13
N GLY A 121 4.82 7.68 0.68
CA GLY A 121 5.40 6.58 -0.07
C GLY A 121 4.36 5.94 -0.99
N ARG A 122 4.35 6.32 -2.29
CA ARG A 122 3.60 5.62 -3.35
C ARG A 122 3.85 4.10 -3.41
N ARG A 123 4.94 3.60 -2.79
CA ARG A 123 5.23 2.15 -2.66
C ARG A 123 4.35 1.43 -1.62
N ARG A 124 3.77 2.14 -0.62
CA ARG A 124 2.92 1.53 0.43
C ARG A 124 1.53 1.14 -0.09
N THR A 125 0.99 1.83 -1.08
CA THR A 125 -0.37 1.59 -1.59
C THR A 125 -0.49 0.29 -2.38
N LYS A 126 0.53 -0.12 -3.15
CA LYS A 126 0.48 -1.37 -3.94
C LYS A 126 0.54 -2.63 -3.06
N LYS A 127 1.32 -2.63 -1.96
CA LYS A 127 1.35 -3.73 -0.99
C LYS A 127 0.00 -3.83 -0.24
N ARG A 128 -0.57 -2.69 0.17
CA ARG A 128 -1.91 -2.63 0.81
C ARG A 128 -3.01 -3.15 -0.11
N ARG A 129 -3.05 -2.74 -1.39
CA ARG A 129 -4.05 -3.26 -2.35
C ARG A 129 -3.96 -4.77 -2.54
N LYS A 130 -2.74 -5.32 -2.62
CA LYS A 130 -2.54 -6.78 -2.71
C LYS A 130 -3.00 -7.50 -1.43
N HIS A 131 -2.66 -6.97 -0.27
CA HIS A 131 -3.06 -7.55 1.02
C HIS A 131 -4.58 -7.49 1.21
N GLN A 132 -5.20 -6.37 0.84
CA GLN A 132 -6.64 -6.20 0.91
C GLN A 132 -7.36 -7.15 -0.06
N ALA A 133 -6.88 -7.30 -1.30
CA ALA A 133 -7.40 -8.29 -2.23
C ALA A 133 -7.26 -9.74 -1.69
N MET A 134 -6.17 -10.04 -0.98
CA MET A 134 -6.02 -11.34 -0.31
C MET A 134 -7.04 -11.54 0.82
N ILE A 135 -7.32 -10.52 1.63
CA ILE A 135 -8.35 -10.56 2.68
C ILE A 135 -9.74 -10.75 2.07
N GLU A 136 -10.07 -10.01 1.03
CA GLU A 136 -11.37 -10.07 0.34
C GLU A 136 -11.56 -11.41 -0.40
N SER A 137 -10.48 -12.08 -0.80
CA SER A 137 -10.54 -13.40 -1.45
C SER A 137 -10.82 -14.57 -0.49
N ILE A 138 -10.87 -14.34 0.83
CA ILE A 138 -11.14 -15.40 1.80
C ILE A 138 -12.60 -15.87 1.67
N ALA A 139 -12.80 -17.16 1.44
CA ALA A 139 -14.13 -17.74 1.35
C ALA A 139 -14.99 -17.46 2.61
N PRO A 140 -16.25 -17.04 2.46
CA PRO A 140 -17.11 -16.62 3.57
C PRO A 140 -17.36 -17.76 4.58
N GLU A 141 -17.39 -19.01 4.12
CA GLU A 141 -17.52 -20.19 4.99
C GLU A 141 -16.39 -20.29 6.02
N ARG A 142 -15.16 -19.94 5.62
CA ARG A 142 -14.00 -19.94 6.53
C ARG A 142 -14.13 -18.83 7.57
N VAL A 143 -14.58 -17.65 7.15
CA VAL A 143 -14.83 -16.52 8.05
C VAL A 143 -15.92 -16.88 9.06
N ALA A 144 -17.04 -17.45 8.59
CA ALA A 144 -18.13 -17.89 9.45
C ALA A 144 -17.66 -18.91 10.48
N LYS A 145 -16.80 -19.87 10.11
CA LYS A 145 -16.23 -20.85 11.05
C LYS A 145 -15.43 -20.20 12.18
N ILE A 146 -14.72 -19.11 11.90
CA ILE A 146 -13.90 -18.37 12.87
C ILE A 146 -14.77 -17.45 13.74
N VAL A 147 -15.78 -16.79 13.14
CA VAL A 147 -16.62 -15.78 13.82
C VAL A 147 -17.77 -16.40 14.60
N ALA A 148 -18.37 -17.50 14.13
CA ALA A 148 -19.54 -18.13 14.77
C ALA A 148 -19.34 -18.51 16.25
N PRO A 149 -18.16 -19.01 16.69
CA PRO A 149 -17.90 -19.26 18.11
C PRO A 149 -17.90 -17.98 18.96
N LEU A 150 -17.59 -16.82 18.38
CA LEU A 150 -17.58 -15.52 19.07
C LEU A 150 -18.97 -14.88 19.17
N GLY A 151 -19.95 -15.34 18.38
CA GLY A 151 -21.30 -14.77 18.35
C GLY A 151 -22.18 -15.08 19.56
N SER A 152 -21.69 -15.87 20.53
CA SER A 152 -22.43 -16.20 21.75
C SER A 152 -21.85 -15.44 22.94
N GLU A 153 -22.69 -14.68 23.64
CA GLU A 153 -22.30 -13.90 24.83
C GLU A 153 -21.59 -14.76 25.87
N GLU A 154 -22.12 -15.95 26.13
CA GLU A 154 -21.59 -16.84 27.16
C GLU A 154 -20.20 -17.37 26.80
N ARG A 155 -19.95 -17.64 25.51
CA ARG A 155 -18.63 -18.02 25.02
C ARG A 155 -17.62 -16.88 25.19
N LEU A 156 -18.03 -15.64 24.99
CA LEU A 156 -17.20 -14.47 25.25
C LEU A 156 -16.91 -14.31 26.74
N ARG A 157 -17.89 -14.51 27.62
CA ARG A 157 -17.69 -14.53 29.08
C ARG A 157 -16.72 -15.64 29.51
N LEU A 158 -16.81 -16.82 28.90
CA LEU A 158 -15.87 -17.92 29.14
C LEU A 158 -14.43 -17.54 28.74
N LEU A 159 -14.24 -16.95 27.56
CA LEU A 159 -12.93 -16.46 27.13
C LEU A 159 -12.38 -15.38 28.07
N ASP A 160 -13.24 -14.48 28.55
CA ASP A 160 -12.87 -13.45 29.52
C ASP A 160 -12.42 -14.05 30.85
N PHE A 161 -13.12 -15.06 31.36
CA PHE A 161 -12.77 -15.73 32.61
C PHE A 161 -11.47 -16.53 32.50
N LEU A 162 -11.29 -17.24 31.37
CA LEU A 162 -10.10 -18.06 31.12
C LEU A 162 -8.85 -17.20 30.80
N LYS A 163 -8.99 -15.90 30.48
CA LYS A 163 -7.84 -15.00 30.22
C LYS A 163 -6.91 -14.89 31.45
N ALA A 164 -7.48 -15.02 32.65
CA ALA A 164 -6.80 -14.90 33.94
C ALA A 164 -5.95 -16.15 34.28
N GLY A 165 -6.12 -17.26 33.57
CA GLY A 165 -5.36 -18.48 33.78
C GLY A 165 -6.19 -19.73 33.48
N GLY A 166 -5.55 -20.91 33.58
CA GLY A 166 -6.24 -22.18 33.39
C GLY A 166 -7.30 -22.41 34.46
N LYS A 167 -8.52 -22.80 34.06
CA LYS A 167 -9.64 -23.07 34.97
C LYS A 167 -10.12 -24.51 34.83
N SER A 168 -10.50 -25.14 35.93
CA SER A 168 -11.13 -26.46 35.88
C SER A 168 -12.58 -26.35 35.39
N PHE A 169 -13.16 -27.46 34.94
CA PHE A 169 -14.57 -27.50 34.56
C PHE A 169 -15.49 -26.99 35.68
N ASN A 170 -15.24 -27.40 36.93
CA ASN A 170 -16.00 -26.96 38.10
C ASN A 170 -15.87 -25.45 38.36
N ASP A 171 -14.68 -24.86 38.17
CA ASP A 171 -14.50 -23.42 38.35
C ASP A 171 -15.33 -22.62 37.34
N ILE A 172 -15.44 -23.13 36.12
CA ILE A 172 -16.19 -22.53 35.03
C ILE A 172 -17.70 -22.67 35.28
N GLU A 173 -18.15 -23.84 35.72
CA GLU A 173 -19.54 -24.12 36.11
C GLU A 173 -19.99 -23.19 37.25
N ASN A 174 -19.15 -23.02 38.27
CA ASN A 174 -19.40 -22.09 39.37
C ASN A 174 -19.46 -20.63 38.92
N HIS A 175 -18.62 -20.22 37.97
CA HIS A 175 -18.60 -18.84 37.49
C HIS A 175 -19.78 -18.51 36.56
N THR A 176 -20.17 -19.45 35.70
CA THR A 176 -21.26 -19.25 34.73
C THR A 176 -22.64 -19.60 35.28
N GLY A 177 -22.71 -20.35 36.39
CA GLY A 177 -23.95 -20.91 36.92
C GLY A 177 -24.59 -21.95 36.02
N LYS A 178 -23.86 -22.44 35.01
CA LYS A 178 -24.36 -23.38 33.99
C LYS A 178 -23.80 -24.76 34.22
N THR A 179 -24.69 -25.73 34.31
CA THR A 179 -24.32 -27.10 34.66
C THR A 179 -24.12 -28.01 33.46
N GLY A 180 -23.08 -28.84 33.52
CA GLY A 180 -22.88 -30.03 32.67
C GLY A 180 -23.03 -29.80 31.15
N SER A 181 -24.10 -30.34 30.57
CA SER A 181 -24.33 -30.41 29.12
C SER A 181 -24.47 -29.04 28.45
N SER A 182 -25.01 -28.05 29.16
CA SER A 182 -25.07 -26.68 28.64
C SER A 182 -23.67 -26.10 28.51
N LEU A 183 -22.80 -26.32 29.50
CA LEU A 183 -21.45 -25.78 29.49
C LEU A 183 -20.58 -26.43 28.38
N THR A 184 -20.69 -27.74 28.19
CA THR A 184 -19.97 -28.43 27.11
C THR A 184 -20.41 -27.96 25.73
N HIS A 185 -21.69 -27.60 25.55
CA HIS A 185 -22.20 -27.02 24.31
C HIS A 185 -21.56 -25.65 23.97
N HIS A 186 -21.15 -24.87 24.97
CA HIS A 186 -20.42 -23.62 24.76
C HIS A 186 -18.91 -23.83 24.61
N LEU A 187 -18.33 -24.80 25.32
CA LEU A 187 -16.89 -25.10 25.28
C LEU A 187 -16.48 -25.81 23.99
N ASN A 188 -17.27 -26.76 23.47
CA ASN A 188 -16.88 -27.54 22.29
C ASN A 188 -16.61 -26.65 21.06
N PRO A 189 -17.47 -25.67 20.69
CA PRO A 189 -17.18 -24.76 19.57
C PRO A 189 -15.93 -23.90 19.79
N LEU A 190 -15.61 -23.55 21.04
CA LEU A 190 -14.38 -22.81 21.36
C LEU A 190 -13.13 -23.69 21.22
N VAL A 191 -13.25 -24.99 21.51
CA VAL A 191 -12.18 -25.98 21.33
C VAL A 191 -12.00 -26.32 19.84
N GLU A 192 -13.09 -26.53 19.11
CA GLU A 192 -13.08 -26.81 17.67
C GLU A 192 -12.49 -25.65 16.85
N ALA A 193 -12.71 -24.41 17.30
CA ALA A 193 -12.13 -23.22 16.69
C ALA A 193 -10.68 -22.94 17.13
N GLY A 194 -10.12 -23.72 18.05
CA GLY A 194 -8.74 -23.53 18.54
C GLY A 194 -8.56 -22.39 19.54
N TYR A 195 -9.64 -21.76 20.01
CA TYR A 195 -9.57 -20.66 20.99
C TYR A 195 -9.28 -21.15 22.41
N VAL A 196 -9.70 -22.36 22.73
CA VAL A 196 -9.50 -22.99 24.03
C VAL A 196 -8.92 -24.38 23.85
N VAL A 197 -7.95 -24.76 24.70
CA VAL A 197 -7.38 -26.10 24.73
C VAL A 197 -7.69 -26.74 26.08
N LYS A 198 -8.11 -28.00 26.04
CA LYS A 198 -8.33 -28.84 27.23
C LYS A 198 -7.04 -29.57 27.57
N GLY A 199 -6.53 -29.35 28.78
CA GLY A 199 -5.36 -30.04 29.31
C GLY A 199 -5.67 -31.49 29.68
N GLU A 200 -4.72 -32.39 29.38
CA GLU A 200 -4.88 -33.84 29.56
C GLU A 200 -4.98 -34.25 31.03
N VAL A 201 -4.18 -33.66 31.91
CA VAL A 201 -3.94 -34.21 33.26
C VAL A 201 -5.05 -33.86 34.27
N ARG A 202 -5.83 -32.80 34.02
CA ARG A 202 -6.87 -32.32 34.97
C ARG A 202 -8.15 -31.82 34.32
N GLY A 203 -8.29 -31.93 32.99
CA GLY A 203 -9.41 -31.31 32.28
C GLY A 203 -9.48 -29.80 32.49
N THR A 204 -8.34 -29.16 32.75
CA THR A 204 -8.23 -27.70 32.86
C THR A 204 -8.27 -27.09 31.47
N TYR A 205 -9.04 -26.01 31.33
CA TYR A 205 -9.17 -25.29 30.07
C TYR A 205 -8.25 -24.08 30.08
N TYR A 206 -7.55 -23.84 28.97
CA TYR A 206 -6.65 -22.71 28.77
C TYR A 206 -7.04 -21.95 27.50
N VAL A 207 -7.00 -20.61 27.53
CA VAL A 207 -7.13 -19.81 26.30
C VAL A 207 -5.81 -19.84 25.53
N THR A 208 -5.89 -20.13 24.24
CA THR A 208 -4.76 -20.04 23.32
C THR A 208 -4.43 -18.58 22.98
N VAL A 209 -3.31 -18.35 22.30
CA VAL A 209 -2.97 -17.00 21.79
C VAL A 209 -4.03 -16.53 20.80
N GLU A 210 -4.50 -17.42 19.93
CA GLU A 210 -5.57 -17.16 18.96
C GLU A 210 -6.87 -16.77 19.64
N GLY A 211 -7.27 -17.48 20.71
CA GLY A 211 -8.46 -17.15 21.48
C GLY A 211 -8.39 -15.76 22.15
N ARG A 212 -7.19 -15.37 22.64
CA ARG A 212 -6.97 -14.02 23.20
C ARG A 212 -7.06 -12.94 22.13
N LEU A 213 -6.49 -13.18 20.95
CA LEU A 213 -6.57 -12.26 19.82
C LEU A 213 -8.01 -12.11 19.32
N ALA A 214 -8.72 -13.22 19.15
CA ALA A 214 -10.13 -13.24 18.75
C ALA A 214 -11.01 -12.47 19.74
N TYR A 215 -10.81 -12.65 21.05
CA TYR A 215 -11.53 -11.91 22.08
C TYR A 215 -11.24 -10.40 22.01
N ARG A 216 -9.97 -9.99 21.87
CA ARG A 216 -9.60 -8.58 21.70
C ARG A 216 -10.18 -7.97 20.42
N LEU A 217 -10.18 -8.73 19.32
CA LEU A 217 -10.76 -8.30 18.06
C LEU A 217 -12.27 -8.07 18.19
N ALA A 218 -12.98 -8.96 18.89
CA ALA A 218 -14.39 -8.77 19.20
C ALA A 218 -14.62 -7.49 20.04
N GLN A 219 -13.83 -7.27 21.09
CA GLN A 219 -13.90 -6.03 21.90
C GLN A 219 -13.64 -4.78 21.07
N TRP A 220 -12.63 -4.81 20.20
CA TRP A 220 -12.27 -3.70 19.33
C TRP A 220 -13.38 -3.40 18.31
N LEU A 221 -13.95 -4.43 17.67
CA LEU A 221 -15.07 -4.29 16.73
C LEU A 221 -16.28 -3.66 17.43
N THR A 222 -16.65 -4.16 18.61
CA THR A 222 -17.76 -3.59 19.39
C THR A 222 -17.51 -2.14 19.74
N HIS A 223 -16.33 -1.80 20.28
CA HIS A 223 -15.96 -0.42 20.60
C HIS A 223 -16.01 0.50 19.36
N ARG A 224 -15.52 0.02 18.21
CA ARG A 224 -15.51 0.79 16.96
C ARG A 224 -16.93 1.04 16.44
N VAL A 225 -17.77 0.01 16.41
CA VAL A 225 -19.17 0.12 15.97
C VAL A 225 -19.98 1.01 16.91
N GLU A 226 -19.81 0.87 18.23
CA GLU A 226 -20.48 1.75 19.20
C GLU A 226 -20.01 3.20 19.08
N SER A 227 -18.72 3.43 18.84
CA SER A 227 -18.19 4.78 18.64
C SER A 227 -18.78 5.42 17.39
N GLN A 228 -18.90 4.67 16.29
CA GLN A 228 -19.57 5.13 15.08
C GLN A 228 -21.06 5.38 15.31
N ARG A 229 -21.76 4.50 16.03
CA ARG A 229 -23.16 4.71 16.40
C ARG A 229 -23.35 5.91 17.31
N LYS A 230 -22.42 6.20 18.22
CA LYS A 230 -22.47 7.41 19.06
C LYS A 230 -22.21 8.67 18.23
N GLN A 231 -21.25 8.63 17.30
CA GLN A 231 -21.00 9.74 16.38
C GLN A 231 -22.20 9.98 15.45
N ASN A 232 -22.79 8.93 14.90
CA ASN A 232 -23.97 9.01 14.03
C ASN A 232 -25.26 9.31 14.83
N GLY A 233 -25.36 8.85 16.08
CA GLY A 233 -26.49 9.11 16.98
C GLY A 233 -26.46 10.52 17.57
N ASN A 234 -25.28 11.16 17.64
CA ASN A 234 -25.18 12.59 17.93
C ASN A 234 -25.62 13.47 16.73
N ASN A 235 -25.90 12.85 15.57
CA ASN A 235 -26.59 13.43 14.43
C ASN A 235 -28.07 12.97 14.34
N GLY A 236 -28.63 12.37 15.40
CA GLY A 236 -29.91 11.65 15.34
C GLY A 236 -30.98 12.19 16.26
N ASP A 237 -31.50 13.38 15.95
CA ASP A 237 -32.92 13.73 16.16
C ASP A 237 -33.48 14.46 14.93
N ALA A 238 -32.92 14.15 13.75
CA ALA A 238 -33.56 14.41 12.48
C ALA A 238 -34.16 13.09 12.02
N GLU A 239 -35.49 12.98 12.09
CA GLU A 239 -36.23 12.11 11.20
C GLU A 239 -35.66 12.29 9.80
N VAL A 240 -35.21 11.20 9.17
CA VAL A 240 -35.00 11.21 7.71
C VAL A 240 -36.39 11.14 7.08
N ALA A 241 -37.16 12.21 7.25
CA ALA A 241 -37.92 12.72 6.15
C ALA A 241 -36.87 13.05 5.08
N VAL A 242 -36.94 12.35 3.94
CA VAL A 242 -36.34 12.89 2.72
C VAL A 242 -37.20 14.09 2.34
N GLU A 243 -37.12 15.17 3.13
CA GLU A 243 -37.37 16.49 2.60
C GLU A 243 -36.20 16.72 1.65
N PHE A 244 -36.51 16.66 0.36
CA PHE A 244 -35.74 17.33 -0.65
C PHE A 244 -35.69 18.80 -0.25
N VAL A 245 -34.69 19.17 0.54
CA VAL A 245 -34.32 20.57 0.68
C VAL A 245 -33.74 20.89 -0.68
N ASP A 246 -34.54 21.57 -1.50
CA ASP A 246 -34.13 22.30 -2.70
C ASP A 246 -33.12 23.37 -2.29
N ASP A 247 -31.95 22.95 -1.82
CA ASP A 247 -30.82 23.81 -1.53
C ASP A 247 -30.15 24.07 -2.89
N GLU A 248 -30.79 24.94 -3.67
CA GLU A 248 -30.37 25.40 -5.00
C GLU A 248 -28.88 25.80 -5.01
N SER A 249 -28.38 26.28 -3.86
CA SER A 249 -26.99 26.65 -3.62
C SER A 249 -26.00 25.46 -3.62
N ALA A 250 -26.46 24.26 -3.29
CA ALA A 250 -25.64 23.04 -3.30
C ALA A 250 -25.59 22.42 -4.70
N LEU A 251 -26.67 22.55 -5.47
CA LEU A 251 -26.71 22.17 -6.88
C LEU A 251 -25.79 23.05 -7.72
N GLU A 252 -25.81 24.37 -7.51
CA GLU A 252 -24.94 25.33 -8.22
C GLU A 252 -23.45 25.04 -7.98
N LYS A 253 -23.07 24.74 -6.72
CA LYS A 253 -21.68 24.33 -6.39
C LYS A 253 -21.28 22.99 -6.99
N ALA A 254 -22.22 22.05 -7.09
CA ALA A 254 -21.97 20.76 -7.72
C ALA A 254 -21.80 20.92 -9.24
N GLU A 255 -22.58 21.79 -9.87
CA GLU A 255 -22.51 22.12 -11.29
C GLU A 255 -21.17 22.81 -11.62
N GLU A 256 -20.76 23.82 -10.84
CA GLU A 256 -19.43 24.44 -11.00
C GLU A 256 -18.28 23.43 -10.84
N HIS A 257 -18.42 22.46 -9.94
CA HIS A 257 -17.39 21.45 -9.73
C HIS A 257 -17.36 20.44 -10.88
N LEU A 258 -18.51 20.13 -11.48
CA LEU A 258 -18.60 19.27 -12.66
C LEU A 258 -18.04 19.97 -13.89
N GLU A 259 -18.29 21.26 -14.07
CA GLU A 259 -17.71 22.08 -15.15
C GLU A 259 -16.17 22.12 -15.05
N LYS A 260 -15.63 22.41 -13.86
CA LYS A 260 -14.17 22.36 -13.60
C LYS A 260 -13.55 20.98 -13.82
N LEU A 261 -14.33 19.91 -13.68
CA LEU A 261 -13.87 18.55 -13.98
C LEU A 261 -13.92 18.27 -15.49
N ALA A 262 -14.92 18.80 -16.20
CA ALA A 262 -15.03 18.69 -17.64
C ALA A 262 -13.85 19.40 -18.33
N ASP A 263 -13.52 20.63 -17.93
CA ASP A 263 -12.38 21.39 -18.48
C ASP A 263 -11.06 20.64 -18.29
N LYS A 264 -10.85 20.03 -17.11
CA LYS A 264 -9.65 19.23 -16.83
C LYS A 264 -9.59 17.95 -17.65
N LEU A 265 -10.73 17.37 -17.99
CA LEU A 265 -10.79 16.18 -18.84
C LEU A 265 -10.52 16.53 -20.30
N GLU A 266 -10.94 17.71 -20.76
CA GLU A 266 -10.64 18.23 -22.08
C GLU A 266 -9.14 18.55 -22.21
N GLU A 267 -8.55 19.28 -21.26
CA GLU A 267 -7.10 19.53 -21.23
C GLU A 267 -6.29 18.22 -21.26
N LYS A 268 -6.71 17.21 -20.50
CA LYS A 268 -6.05 15.89 -20.49
C LYS A 268 -6.25 15.11 -21.79
N ARG A 269 -7.34 15.37 -22.51
CA ARG A 269 -7.59 14.75 -23.82
C ARG A 269 -6.66 15.35 -24.87
N ASP A 270 -6.49 16.67 -24.86
CA ASP A 270 -5.59 17.38 -25.76
C ASP A 270 -4.13 16.95 -25.53
N ASP A 271 -3.70 16.85 -24.26
CA ASP A 271 -2.38 16.30 -23.90
C ASP A 271 -2.16 14.87 -24.47
N ILE A 272 -3.21 14.04 -24.46
CA ILE A 272 -3.13 12.66 -24.97
C ILE A 272 -3.05 12.64 -26.49
N GLU A 273 -3.75 13.56 -27.17
CA GLU A 273 -3.73 13.70 -28.62
C GLU A 273 -2.36 14.19 -29.11
N GLU A 274 -1.78 15.21 -28.48
CA GLU A 274 -0.43 15.69 -28.76
C GLU A 274 0.62 14.59 -28.54
N HIS A 275 0.51 13.84 -27.44
CA HIS A 275 1.40 12.70 -27.21
C HIS A 275 1.22 11.58 -28.24
N ARG A 276 0.03 11.42 -28.80
CA ARG A 276 -0.22 10.40 -29.82
C ARG A 276 0.37 10.81 -31.16
N GLU A 277 0.22 12.07 -31.56
CA GLU A 277 0.84 12.62 -32.76
C GLU A 277 2.37 12.53 -32.68
N ALA A 278 2.97 12.89 -31.55
CA ALA A 278 4.41 12.77 -31.34
C ALA A 278 4.92 11.31 -31.40
N ILE A 279 4.11 10.33 -30.99
CA ILE A 279 4.45 8.90 -31.12
C ILE A 279 4.34 8.45 -32.57
N GLU A 280 3.38 8.98 -33.34
CA GLU A 280 3.19 8.65 -34.75
C GLU A 280 4.32 9.23 -35.60
N GLU A 281 4.68 10.50 -35.39
CA GLU A 281 5.83 11.17 -36.03
C GLU A 281 7.14 10.41 -35.75
N ALA A 282 7.43 10.10 -34.49
CA ALA A 282 8.64 9.35 -34.12
C ALA A 282 8.67 7.94 -34.75
N ARG A 283 7.50 7.34 -35.01
CA ARG A 283 7.40 6.03 -35.67
C ARG A 283 7.63 6.14 -37.17
N GLU A 284 7.14 7.19 -37.82
CA GLU A 284 7.42 7.46 -39.24
C GLU A 284 8.92 7.73 -39.46
N GLU A 285 9.56 8.52 -38.59
CA GLU A 285 11.01 8.75 -38.64
C GLU A 285 11.82 7.44 -38.47
N GLU A 286 11.40 6.54 -37.57
CA GLU A 286 12.05 5.23 -37.38
C GLU A 286 11.86 4.31 -38.60
N GLU A 287 10.71 4.38 -39.27
CA GLU A 287 10.41 3.59 -40.47
C GLU A 287 11.20 4.10 -41.68
N GLU A 288 11.33 5.43 -41.84
CA GLU A 288 12.16 6.05 -42.89
C GLU A 288 13.65 5.73 -42.69
N ALA A 289 14.19 5.90 -41.48
CA ALA A 289 15.58 5.57 -41.18
C ALA A 289 15.88 4.08 -41.42
N ARG A 290 14.93 3.20 -41.10
CA ARG A 290 15.07 1.76 -41.36
C ARG A 290 14.99 1.41 -42.85
N ALA A 291 14.24 2.17 -43.65
CA ALA A 291 14.18 1.98 -45.10
C ALA A 291 15.51 2.40 -45.75
N GLU A 292 16.12 3.51 -45.32
CA GLU A 292 17.45 3.93 -45.78
C GLU A 292 18.53 2.88 -45.45
N GLU A 293 18.54 2.32 -44.23
CA GLU A 293 19.48 1.25 -43.87
C GLU A 293 19.37 0.00 -44.76
N LEU A 294 18.17 -0.33 -45.25
CA LEU A 294 17.97 -1.49 -46.13
C LEU A 294 18.43 -1.23 -47.57
N GLU A 295 18.35 0.02 -48.06
CA GLU A 295 18.86 0.36 -49.40
C GLU A 295 20.39 0.28 -49.46
N ASP A 296 21.09 0.61 -48.37
CA ASP A 296 22.55 0.51 -48.27
C ASP A 296 23.06 -0.94 -48.17
N GLU A 297 22.25 -1.89 -47.67
CA GLU A 297 22.65 -3.30 -47.54
C GLU A 297 22.61 -4.09 -48.86
N ASP A 298 21.84 -3.65 -49.86
CA ASP A 298 21.69 -4.37 -51.13
C ASP A 298 22.91 -4.17 -52.09
N ASP A 299 23.67 -3.08 -51.95
CA ASP A 299 24.82 -2.76 -52.83
C ASP A 299 26.09 -3.59 -52.52
N ASP A 300 26.18 -4.24 -51.36
CA ASP A 300 27.35 -5.05 -50.95
C ASP A 300 27.19 -6.56 -51.25
N THR A 301 26.09 -7.00 -51.87
CA THR A 301 25.83 -8.44 -52.12
C THR A 301 26.31 -8.97 -53.47
N ASP A 302 26.78 -8.11 -54.39
CA ASP A 302 27.19 -8.52 -55.74
C ASP A 302 28.60 -9.17 -55.84
N ASP A 303 29.38 -9.23 -54.75
CA ASP A 303 30.75 -9.79 -54.77
C ASP A 303 30.87 -11.24 -54.21
N LEU A 304 29.76 -11.92 -53.90
CA LEU A 304 29.79 -13.27 -53.30
C LEU A 304 29.77 -14.46 -54.27
N ASP A 305 29.70 -14.23 -55.59
CA ASP A 305 29.60 -15.31 -56.60
C ASP A 305 30.96 -15.94 -57.01
N ASP A 306 32.10 -15.49 -56.47
CA ASP A 306 33.44 -15.94 -56.90
C ASP A 306 34.16 -16.92 -55.94
N LEU A 307 33.45 -17.52 -54.97
CA LEU A 307 34.03 -18.59 -54.13
C LEU A 307 34.04 -19.94 -54.86
N ASP A 308 35.08 -20.10 -55.69
CA ASP A 308 35.54 -21.31 -56.37
C ASP A 308 35.77 -22.46 -55.38
N TRP A 309 34.76 -23.32 -55.20
CA TRP A 309 34.88 -24.59 -54.48
C TRP A 309 35.69 -25.58 -55.33
N LYS A 310 37.02 -25.43 -55.30
CA LYS A 310 37.94 -26.46 -55.80
C LYS A 310 37.94 -27.67 -54.85
N GLU A 311 37.50 -28.80 -55.41
CA GLU A 311 37.62 -30.16 -54.85
C GLU A 311 38.92 -30.84 -55.32
#